data_AF-A0A3D5YDZ4-F1
#
_entry.id   AF-A0A3D5YDZ4-F1
#
_cell.length_a   1.000
_cell.length_b   1.000
_cell.length_c   1.000
_cell.angle_alpha   90.00
_cell.angle_beta   90.00
_cell.angle_gamma   90.00
#
_symmetry.space_group_name_H-M   'P 1'
#
loop_
_entity.id
_entity.type
_entity.pdbx_description
1 polymer ?
#
loop_
_entity_poly.entity_id
_entity_poly.type
_entity_poly.pdbx_seq_one_letter_code
_entity_poly.pdbx_strand_id
1 'polypeptide(L)' 'MILVKPGEKIPTDGILISGHSSIDESMLTGESIPVEKERGSKVFGGTINKLGSFEMETTKIGNETMLAQIIKLIQEAQ' A
#
# COMPACT_ATOMS: atom_id res chain seq x y z
N MET A 1 -5.74 7.76 11.55
CA MET A 1 -6.11 7.96 10.12
C MET A 1 -4.98 8.70 9.44
N ILE A 2 -4.63 8.31 8.22
CA ILE A 2 -3.53 8.90 7.44
C ILE A 2 -4.11 9.36 6.11
N LEU A 3 -3.84 10.61 5.72
CA LEU A 3 -4.13 11.12 4.38
C LEU A 3 -2.94 10.81 3.47
N VAL A 4 -3.20 10.17 2.34
CA VAL A 4 -2.19 9.87 1.31
C VAL A 4 -2.52 10.67 0.05
N LYS A 5 -1.55 11.45 -0.41
CA LYS A 5 -1.68 12.34 -1.58
C LYS A 5 -1.08 11.71 -2.84
N PRO A 6 -1.44 12.19 -4.04
CA PRO A 6 -0.84 11.73 -5.30
C PRO A 6 0.68 11.82 -5.25
N GLY A 7 1.36 10.77 -5.69
CA GLY A 7 2.82 10.66 -5.71
C GLY A 7 3.44 10.19 -4.39
N GLU A 8 2.70 10.15 -3.28
CA GLU A 8 3.23 9.68 -2.00
C GLU A 8 3.34 8.16 -1.94
N LYS A 9 4.37 7.67 -1.23
CA LYS A 9 4.41 6.28 -0.82
C LYS A 9 3.44 6.06 0.32
N ILE A 10 2.73 4.95 0.26
CA ILE A 10 1.87 4.52 1.36
C ILE A 10 2.78 4.11 2.54
N PRO A 11 2.62 4.70 3.73
CA PRO A 11 3.58 4.49 4.83
C PRO A 11 3.41 3.15 5.55
N THR A 12 2.19 2.60 5.58
CA THR A 12 1.82 1.39 6.34
C THR A 12 0.74 0.61 5.60
N ASP A 13 0.48 -0.64 5.98
CA ASP A 13 -0.69 -1.36 5.45
C ASP A 13 -1.97 -0.85 6.11
N GLY A 14 -3.08 -0.89 5.37
CA GLY A 14 -4.36 -0.43 5.90
C GLY A 14 -5.54 -0.66 4.98
N ILE A 15 -6.63 0.01 5.33
CA ILE A 15 -7.88 0.02 4.56
C ILE A 15 -8.21 1.47 4.19
N LEU A 16 -8.56 1.69 2.93
CA LEU A 16 -9.06 2.97 2.44
C LEU A 16 -10.44 3.23 3.05
N ILE A 17 -10.60 4.35 3.77
CA ILE A 17 -11.85 4.68 4.47
C ILE A 17 -12.60 5.86 3.83
N SER A 18 -11.92 6.70 3.05
CA SER A 18 -12.52 7.80 2.31
C SER A 18 -11.68 8.17 1.07
N GLY A 19 -12.35 8.57 -0.02
CA GLY A 19 -11.70 8.88 -1.29
C GLY A 19 -11.59 7.66 -2.22
N HIS A 20 -10.81 7.84 -3.29
CA HIS A 20 -10.46 6.80 -4.26
C HIS A 20 -9.13 7.19 -4.92
N SER A 21 -8.39 6.19 -5.39
CA SER A 21 -7.14 6.44 -6.09
C SER A 21 -6.67 5.23 -6.89
N SER A 22 -5.75 5.44 -7.82
CA SER A 22 -4.97 4.37 -8.42
C SER A 22 -3.62 4.21 -7.72
N ILE A 23 -3.23 2.96 -7.45
CA ILE A 23 -2.02 2.62 -6.69
C ILE A 23 -1.13 1.70 -7.52
N ASP A 24 0.16 2.04 -7.59
CA ASP A 24 1.19 1.23 -8.22
C ASP A 24 1.73 0.21 -7.22
N GLU A 25 1.28 -1.03 -7.38
CA GLU A 25 1.65 -2.20 -6.56
C GLU A 25 2.78 -3.03 -7.20
N SER A 26 3.47 -2.51 -8.22
CA SER A 26 4.52 -3.24 -8.96
C SER A 26 5.64 -3.77 -8.06
N MET A 27 5.98 -3.04 -6.99
CA MET A 27 6.97 -3.45 -5.99
C MET A 27 6.56 -4.71 -5.20
N LEU A 28 5.27 -5.03 -5.13
CA LEU A 28 4.72 -6.19 -4.41
C LEU A 28 4.33 -7.33 -5.35
N THR A 29 3.67 -7.01 -6.46
CA THR A 29 3.10 -8.02 -7.37
C THR A 29 3.98 -8.27 -8.61
N GLY A 30 4.87 -7.34 -8.95
CA GLY A 30 5.61 -7.35 -10.21
C GLY A 30 4.80 -6.84 -11.40
N GLU A 31 3.54 -6.44 -11.21
CA GLU A 31 2.67 -5.97 -12.28
C GLU A 31 2.73 -4.44 -12.41
N SER A 32 3.05 -3.94 -13.61
CA SER A 32 3.22 -2.50 -13.86
C SER A 32 1.92 -1.71 -13.99
N ILE A 33 0.76 -2.39 -14.03
CA ILE A 33 -0.54 -1.75 -14.21
C ILE A 33 -1.04 -1.27 -12.84
N PRO A 34 -1.30 0.04 -12.65
CA PRO A 34 -1.87 0.55 -11.41
C PRO A 34 -3.24 -0.08 -11.12
N VAL A 35 -3.49 -0.35 -9.85
CA VAL A 35 -4.73 -0.94 -9.36
C VAL A 35 -5.62 0.15 -8.79
N GLU A 36 -6.86 0.23 -9.28
CA GLU A 36 -7.88 1.14 -8.75
C GLU A 36 -8.31 0.71 -7.34
N LYS A 37 -8.44 1.68 -6.44
CA LYS A 37 -8.82 1.47 -5.04
C LYS A 37 -9.91 2.45 -4.64
N GLU A 38 -10.95 1.89 -4.04
CA GLU A 38 -12.07 2.61 -3.46
C GLU A 38 -12.23 2.27 -1.97
N ARG A 39 -13.23 2.87 -1.32
CA ARG A 39 -13.48 2.66 0.11
C ARG A 39 -13.67 1.17 0.42
N GLY A 40 -13.01 0.71 1.47
CA GLY A 40 -12.96 -0.70 1.88
C GLY A 40 -11.81 -1.49 1.24
N SER A 41 -11.13 -0.93 0.24
CA SER A 41 -9.98 -1.60 -0.38
C SER A 41 -8.79 -1.64 0.55
N LYS A 42 -8.02 -2.73 0.48
CA LYS A 42 -6.72 -2.84 1.13
C LYS A 42 -5.67 -2.03 0.37
N VAL A 43 -4.84 -1.35 1.13
CA VAL A 43 -3.66 -0.61 0.66
C VAL A 43 -2.44 -1.08 1.43
N PHE A 44 -1.28 -1.10 0.77
CA PHE A 44 -0.08 -1.75 1.29
C PHE A 44 1.06 -0.76 1.40
N GLY A 45 1.82 -0.85 2.50
CA GLY A 45 3.00 -0.02 2.73
C GLY A 45 4.07 -0.27 1.66
N GLY A 46 4.71 0.81 1.22
CA GLY A 46 5.77 0.76 0.22
C GLY A 46 5.30 0.85 -1.24
N THR A 47 4.00 0.75 -1.52
CA THR A 47 3.42 1.03 -2.83
C THR A 47 3.29 2.54 -3.04
N ILE A 48 3.06 2.97 -4.29
CA ILE A 48 2.99 4.40 -4.65
C ILE A 48 1.58 4.77 -5.03
N ASN A 49 1.03 5.78 -4.38
CA ASN A 49 -0.22 6.40 -4.77
C ASN A 49 -0.03 7.22 -6.06
N LYS A 50 -0.79 6.95 -7.12
CA LYS A 50 -0.63 7.64 -8.42
C LYS A 50 -1.63 8.78 -8.57
N LEU A 51 -2.93 8.50 -8.67
CA LEU A 51 -3.95 9.48 -9.05
C LEU A 51 -5.08 9.54 -8.03
N GLY A 52 -5.17 10.65 -7.31
CA GLY A 52 -6.21 10.85 -6.29
C GLY A 52 -5.62 10.93 -4.88
N SER A 53 -6.43 11.43 -3.95
CA SER A 53 -6.09 11.42 -2.52
C SER A 53 -7.10 10.55 -1.80
N PHE A 54 -6.64 9.84 -0.79
CA PHE A 54 -7.52 9.04 0.05
C PHE A 54 -7.06 9.07 1.51
N GLU A 55 -8.02 8.87 2.41
CA GLU A 55 -7.74 8.61 3.81
C GLU A 55 -7.76 7.11 4.05
N MET A 56 -6.83 6.65 4.88
CA MET A 56 -6.73 5.26 5.30
C MET A 56 -6.69 5.09 6.81
N GLU A 57 -7.20 3.95 7.25
CA GLU A 57 -7.01 3.40 8.58
C GLU A 57 -5.89 2.36 8.54
N THR A 58 -4.90 2.52 9.40
CA THR A 58 -3.76 1.62 9.50
C THR A 58 -4.19 0.28 10.11
N THR A 59 -3.80 -0.82 9.48
CA THR A 59 -4.05 -2.18 10.00
C THR A 59 -2.78 -2.92 10.39
N LYS A 60 -1.64 -2.66 9.74
CA LYS A 60 -0.34 -3.24 10.11
C LYS A 60 0.79 -2.23 9.96
N ILE A 61 1.74 -2.27 10.88
CA ILE A 61 2.87 -1.34 10.95
C ILE A 61 4.20 -2.09 11.08
N GLY A 62 5.29 -1.42 10.67
CA GLY A 62 6.65 -1.95 10.82
C GLY A 62 6.81 -3.34 10.22
N ASN A 63 7.28 -4.28 11.03
CA ASN A 63 7.58 -5.66 10.61
C ASN A 63 6.34 -6.47 10.23
N GLU A 64 5.14 -6.02 10.58
CA GLU A 64 3.89 -6.72 10.24
C GLU A 64 3.38 -6.37 8.85
N THR A 65 3.96 -5.35 8.20
CA THR A 65 3.58 -4.95 6.83
C THR A 65 3.89 -6.06 5.83
N MET A 66 3.10 -6.14 4.76
CA MET A 66 3.27 -7.14 3.71
C MET A 66 4.67 -7.08 3.10
N LEU A 67 5.19 -5.89 2.83
CA LEU A 67 6.56 -5.72 2.30
C LEU A 67 7.61 -6.26 3.27
N ALA A 68 7.50 -5.97 4.57
CA ALA A 68 8.43 -6.49 5.57
C ALA A 68 8.37 -8.03 5.67
N GLN A 69 7.18 -8.61 5.56
CA GLN A 69 7.00 -10.06 5.53
C GLN A 69 7.65 -10.69 4.28
N ILE A 70 7.50 -10.07 3.10
CA ILE A 70 8.16 -10.53 1.87
C ILE A 70 9.69 -10.49 2.03
N ILE A 71 10.24 -9.38 2.53
CA ILE A 71 11.69 -9.24 2.77
C ILE A 71 12.19 -10.32 3.74
N LYS A 72 11.45 -10.58 4.82
CA LYS A 72 11.79 -11.62 5.80
C LYS A 72 11.83 -13.01 5.18
N LEU A 73 10.83 -13.37 4.37
CA LEU A 73 10.78 -14.67 3.68
C LEU A 73 11.96 -14.86 2.71
N ILE A 74 12.35 -13.80 2.00
CA ILE A 74 13.53 -13.83 1.11
C ILE A 74 14.82 -14.03 1.91
N GLN A 75 14.93 -13.44 3.10
CA GLN A 75 16.08 -13.60 3.98
C GLN A 75 16.17 -15.00 4.60
N GLU A 76 15.04 -15.63 4.93
CA GLU A 76 15.01 -17.00 5.47
C GLU A 76 15.36 -18.08 4.43
N ALA A 77 15.26 -17.75 3.13
CA ALA A 77 15.53 -18.67 2.02
C ALA A 77 16.97 -18.61 1.47
N GLN A 78 17.79 -17.67 1.94
CA GLN A 78 19.23 -17.54 1.57
C GLN A 78 20.12 -18.23 2.60
#